data_AF-T2JBY1-F1
#
_entry.id   AF-T2JBY1-F1
#
_cell.length_a   1.000
_cell.length_b   1.000
_cell.length_c   1.000
_cell.angle_alpha   90.00
_cell.angle_beta   90.00
_cell.angle_gamma   90.00
#
_symmetry.space_group_name_H-M   'P 1'
#
loop_
_entity.id
_entity.type
_entity.pdbx_description
1 polymer ?
#
loop_
_entity_poly.entity_id
_entity_poly.type
_entity_poly.pdbx_seq_one_letter_code
_entity_poly.pdbx_strand_id
1 'polypeptide(L)'
;MYTLSNNLDNLTNYSLEIDILKFEKRKEILEIVLKQLYRIISDIKFIERDGVKLSKTRHSLSILSRLWRESALIFLSKYCNDQEKFFLEDIETIIEENEDIVSQEILRKIPRFPELFDFLLSGSEGSIQEMSQGKEEEKKILHNLLIQVANAIISLILNYFSNNEKIKERLYNLETVSSREIAKFRNRLAWEYRKQQYWGEPKDIFESQYRLFFFNEKGIDSSVIYSPRQKELNSLRGIKWSVTILLEIRDATSPLLRSLVGTVGKALVYVLTQVIGRGIGLVGKGILQGIGNSFSERDYQKKPAKQKSKY
;
A
#
# COMPACT_ATOMS: atom_id res chain seq x y z
N MET A 1 8.94 8.99 -24.40
CA MET A 1 9.75 8.79 -23.18
C MET A 1 8.78 8.39 -22.08
N TYR A 2 8.85 7.16 -21.56
CA TYR A 2 8.14 6.76 -20.36
C TYR A 2 8.71 7.67 -19.27
N THR A 3 7.90 8.63 -18.85
CA THR A 3 8.34 9.70 -17.98
C THR A 3 7.86 9.32 -16.60
N LEU A 4 8.79 9.18 -15.66
CA LEU A 4 8.47 9.04 -14.25
C LEU A 4 7.60 10.23 -13.82
N SER A 5 6.64 9.98 -12.92
CA SER A 5 5.71 11.02 -12.46
C SER A 5 6.46 12.25 -11.94
N ASN A 6 5.88 13.42 -12.17
CA ASN A 6 6.43 14.68 -11.67
C ASN A 6 6.29 14.83 -10.16
N ASN A 7 5.45 14.00 -9.51
CA ASN A 7 5.39 13.88 -8.07
C ASN A 7 5.73 12.43 -7.66
N LEU A 8 6.62 12.29 -6.68
CA LEU A 8 7.08 11.01 -6.13
C LEU A 8 6.83 10.91 -4.62
N ASP A 9 5.98 11.78 -4.06
CA ASP A 9 5.58 11.74 -2.66
C ASP A 9 4.86 10.44 -2.34
N ASN A 10 5.21 9.84 -1.21
CA ASN A 10 4.60 8.60 -0.78
C ASN A 10 3.23 8.88 -0.15
N LEU A 11 2.16 8.49 -0.86
CA LEU A 11 0.77 8.62 -0.42
C LEU A 11 0.25 7.34 0.24
N THR A 12 1.10 6.33 0.38
CA THR A 12 0.75 5.06 0.98
C THR A 12 0.88 5.11 2.49
N ASN A 13 0.30 4.12 3.17
CA ASN A 13 0.47 3.94 4.61
C ASN A 13 1.75 3.14 4.97
N TYR A 14 2.69 2.99 4.02
CA TYR A 14 3.93 2.24 4.17
C TYR A 14 5.10 3.20 4.19
N SER A 15 6.11 2.95 5.03
CA SER A 15 7.38 3.67 4.93
C SER A 15 8.21 3.05 3.81
N LEU A 16 8.64 3.85 2.83
CA LEU A 16 9.55 3.42 1.77
C LEU A 16 10.94 3.99 2.00
N GLU A 17 11.99 3.22 1.75
CA GLU A 17 13.37 3.62 1.98
C GLU A 17 13.74 4.85 1.16
N ILE A 18 13.24 4.96 -0.07
CA ILE A 18 13.42 6.12 -0.95
C ILE A 18 12.78 7.42 -0.41
N ASP A 19 11.95 7.36 0.63
CA ASP A 19 11.32 8.54 1.24
C ASP A 19 12.34 9.46 1.91
N ILE A 20 13.51 8.94 2.32
CA ILE A 20 14.58 9.74 2.92
C ILE A 20 15.28 10.68 1.93
N LEU A 21 15.19 10.36 0.63
CA LEU A 21 15.88 11.10 -0.41
C LEU A 21 15.19 12.42 -0.74
N LYS A 22 15.99 13.41 -1.16
CA LYS A 22 15.45 14.59 -1.89
C LYS A 22 14.74 14.14 -3.16
N PHE A 23 13.78 14.92 -3.62
CA PHE A 23 13.00 14.62 -4.81
C PHE A 23 13.88 14.30 -6.03
N GLU A 24 14.93 15.08 -6.28
CA GLU A 24 15.83 14.91 -7.42
C GLU A 24 16.56 13.56 -7.34
N LYS A 25 16.97 13.16 -6.13
CA LYS A 25 17.68 11.90 -5.88
C LYS A 25 16.76 10.70 -5.94
N ARG A 26 15.51 10.86 -5.48
CA ARG A 26 14.46 9.84 -5.66
C ARG A 26 14.15 9.60 -7.13
N LYS A 27 14.04 10.66 -7.94
CA LYS A 27 13.83 10.54 -9.38
C LYS A 27 15.05 9.88 -10.06
N GLU A 28 16.25 10.33 -9.72
CA GLU A 28 17.49 9.83 -10.31
C GLU A 28 17.70 8.33 -10.07
N ILE A 29 17.48 7.83 -8.86
CA ILE A 29 17.65 6.39 -8.60
C ILE A 29 16.64 5.55 -9.39
N LEU A 30 15.39 5.99 -9.48
CA LEU A 30 14.36 5.30 -10.28
C LEU A 30 14.71 5.31 -11.78
N GLU A 31 15.26 6.41 -12.29
CA GLU A 31 15.75 6.49 -13.67
C GLU A 31 16.94 5.58 -13.92
N ILE A 32 17.88 5.46 -12.97
CA ILE A 32 19.01 4.54 -13.07
C ILE A 32 18.51 3.11 -13.18
N VAL A 33 17.63 2.68 -12.27
CA VAL A 33 17.06 1.32 -12.28
C VAL A 33 16.32 1.07 -13.60
N LEU A 34 15.52 2.02 -14.07
CA LEU A 34 14.79 1.87 -15.33
C LEU A 34 15.72 1.75 -16.54
N LYS A 35 16.73 2.60 -16.64
CA LYS A 35 17.74 2.55 -17.71
C LYS A 35 18.49 1.21 -17.68
N GLN A 36 18.86 0.74 -16.49
CA GLN A 36 19.57 -0.52 -16.34
C GLN A 36 18.70 -1.72 -16.70
N LEU A 37 17.42 -1.71 -16.34
CA LEU A 37 16.45 -2.73 -16.77
C LEU A 37 16.39 -2.82 -18.30
N TYR A 38 16.23 -1.68 -18.99
CA TYR A 38 16.19 -1.67 -20.44
C TYR A 38 17.49 -2.10 -21.10
N ARG A 39 18.64 -1.75 -20.51
CA ARG A 39 19.94 -2.24 -20.97
C ARG A 39 20.01 -3.76 -20.88
N ILE A 40 19.65 -4.35 -19.74
CA ILE A 40 19.63 -5.81 -19.55
C ILE A 40 18.69 -6.49 -20.56
N ILE A 41 17.50 -5.91 -20.81
CA ILE A 41 16.56 -6.42 -21.81
C ILE A 41 17.17 -6.36 -23.21
N SER A 42 17.84 -5.26 -23.55
CA SER A 42 18.49 -5.10 -24.85
C SER A 42 19.63 -6.11 -25.06
N ASP A 43 20.48 -6.30 -24.04
CA ASP A 43 21.55 -7.30 -24.04
C ASP A 43 20.98 -8.71 -24.30
N ILE A 44 19.86 -9.05 -23.65
CA ILE A 44 19.22 -10.36 -23.79
C ILE A 44 18.56 -10.52 -25.17
N LYS A 45 17.88 -9.50 -25.70
CA LYS A 45 17.32 -9.52 -27.06
C LYS A 45 18.40 -9.78 -28.11
N PHE A 46 19.58 -9.20 -27.93
CA PHE A 46 20.71 -9.43 -28.81
C PHE A 46 21.14 -10.92 -28.77
N ILE A 47 21.27 -11.49 -27.57
CA ILE A 47 21.64 -12.92 -27.39
C ILE A 47 20.58 -13.88 -27.96
N GLU A 48 19.28 -13.60 -27.79
CA GLU A 48 18.22 -14.46 -28.33
C GLU A 48 18.18 -14.50 -29.86
N ARG A 49 18.58 -13.41 -30.52
CA ARG A 49 18.72 -13.36 -31.98
C ARG A 49 19.84 -14.26 -32.50
N ASP A 50 20.88 -14.47 -31.69
CA ASP A 50 22.00 -15.37 -32.00
C ASP A 50 21.65 -16.87 -31.77
N GLY A 51 20.38 -17.19 -31.53
CA GLY A 51 19.85 -18.56 -31.55
C GLY A 51 19.74 -19.26 -30.19
N VAL A 52 20.13 -18.59 -29.09
CA VAL A 52 20.00 -19.14 -27.72
C VAL A 52 18.68 -18.68 -27.09
N LYS A 53 17.68 -19.57 -27.00
CA LYS A 53 16.45 -19.28 -26.23
C LYS A 53 16.71 -19.45 -24.73
N LEU A 54 16.74 -18.34 -23.99
CA LEU A 54 16.89 -18.36 -22.54
C LEU A 54 15.59 -18.86 -21.88
N SER A 55 15.69 -19.82 -20.93
CA SER A 55 14.50 -20.32 -20.23
C SER A 55 13.95 -19.27 -19.26
N LYS A 56 12.89 -18.58 -19.70
CA LYS A 56 12.36 -17.31 -19.15
C LYS A 56 12.05 -17.31 -17.65
N THR A 57 11.59 -18.42 -17.09
CA THR A 57 11.23 -18.50 -15.65
C THR A 57 12.43 -18.80 -14.75
N ARG A 58 13.41 -19.58 -15.23
CA ARG A 58 14.54 -20.06 -14.41
C ARG A 58 15.54 -18.96 -14.07
N HIS A 59 15.68 -17.96 -14.93
CA HIS A 59 16.66 -16.88 -14.79
C HIS A 59 16.09 -15.59 -14.19
N SER A 60 14.81 -15.59 -13.81
CA SER A 60 14.12 -14.40 -13.29
C SER A 60 14.85 -13.77 -12.10
N LEU A 61 15.19 -14.58 -11.09
CA LEU A 61 15.90 -14.08 -9.91
C LEU A 61 17.30 -13.58 -10.27
N SER A 62 18.07 -14.30 -11.10
CA SER A 62 19.40 -13.84 -11.53
C SER A 62 19.35 -12.52 -12.31
N ILE A 63 18.30 -12.29 -13.10
CA ILE A 63 18.10 -11.03 -13.82
C ILE A 63 17.80 -9.90 -12.82
N LEU A 64 16.94 -10.16 -11.83
CA LEU A 64 16.65 -9.20 -10.77
C LEU A 64 17.88 -8.88 -9.93
N SER A 65 18.67 -9.88 -9.54
CA SER A 65 19.91 -9.69 -8.77
C SER A 65 20.93 -8.90 -9.60
N ARG A 66 21.09 -9.20 -10.90
CA ARG A 66 21.91 -8.40 -11.82
C ARG A 66 21.43 -6.95 -11.90
N LEU A 67 20.12 -6.74 -12.08
CA LEU A 67 19.52 -5.40 -12.14
C LEU A 67 19.82 -4.60 -10.88
N TRP A 68 19.60 -5.20 -9.70
CA TRP A 68 19.88 -4.56 -8.43
C TRP A 68 21.38 -4.26 -8.28
N ARG A 69 22.25 -5.25 -8.49
CA ARG A 69 23.71 -5.12 -8.34
C ARG A 69 24.28 -4.02 -9.24
N GLU A 70 23.95 -4.04 -10.54
CA GLU A 70 24.44 -3.04 -11.49
C GLU A 70 23.88 -1.63 -11.18
N SER A 71 22.61 -1.53 -10.78
CA SER A 71 22.02 -0.24 -10.38
C SER A 71 22.59 0.29 -9.07
N ALA A 72 22.83 -0.58 -8.10
CA ALA A 72 23.45 -0.27 -6.81
C ALA A 72 24.86 0.26 -7.03
N LEU A 73 25.67 -0.42 -7.85
CA LEU A 73 27.03 0.02 -8.17
C LEU A 73 27.03 1.41 -8.80
N ILE A 74 26.17 1.67 -9.80
CA ILE A 74 26.08 2.99 -10.43
C ILE A 74 25.75 4.09 -9.41
N PHE A 75 24.75 3.85 -8.54
CA PHE A 75 24.28 4.85 -7.60
C PHE A 75 25.26 5.05 -6.43
N LEU A 76 25.73 3.97 -5.82
CA LEU A 76 26.65 4.01 -4.68
C LEU A 76 28.02 4.57 -5.09
N SER A 77 28.57 4.17 -6.23
CA SER A 77 29.86 4.70 -6.69
C SER A 77 29.79 6.19 -7.02
N LYS A 78 28.61 6.71 -7.38
CA LYS A 78 28.39 8.15 -7.61
C LYS A 78 28.28 8.96 -6.32
N TYR A 79 27.63 8.42 -5.29
CA TYR A 79 27.25 9.19 -4.10
C TYR A 79 28.01 8.84 -2.82
N CYS A 80 28.42 7.59 -2.68
CA CYS A 80 29.03 7.03 -1.47
C CYS A 80 30.54 6.84 -1.60
N ASN A 81 31.10 6.88 -2.82
CA ASN A 81 32.54 6.92 -3.03
C ASN A 81 33.10 8.22 -2.45
N ASP A 82 33.87 8.07 -1.38
CA ASP A 82 34.55 9.14 -0.66
C ASP A 82 35.97 8.65 -0.45
N GLN A 83 36.90 9.11 -1.29
CA GLN A 83 38.30 8.67 -1.37
C GLN A 83 39.11 8.79 -0.06
N GLU A 84 38.50 9.32 0.99
CA GLU A 84 39.04 9.41 2.35
C GLU A 84 38.57 8.26 3.28
N LYS A 85 37.43 7.62 3.00
CA LYS A 85 36.78 6.65 3.91
C LYS A 85 36.18 5.42 3.24
N PHE A 86 35.72 5.54 2.00
CA PHE A 86 35.07 4.47 1.25
C PHE A 86 35.55 4.51 -0.19
N PHE A 87 36.31 3.50 -0.57
CA PHE A 87 36.80 3.29 -1.93
C PHE A 87 35.79 2.49 -2.76
N LEU A 88 36.07 2.32 -4.05
CA LEU A 88 35.20 1.58 -4.95
C LEU A 88 35.12 0.10 -4.54
N GLU A 89 36.23 -0.46 -4.08
CA GLU A 89 36.37 -1.84 -3.63
C GLU A 89 35.49 -2.12 -2.39
N ASP A 90 35.36 -1.15 -1.49
CA ASP A 90 34.48 -1.26 -0.32
C ASP A 90 33.00 -1.30 -0.75
N ILE A 91 32.63 -0.50 -1.75
CA ILE A 91 31.27 -0.47 -2.31
C ILE A 91 30.94 -1.80 -2.97
N GLU A 92 31.85 -2.34 -3.77
CA GLU A 92 31.70 -3.65 -4.41
C GLU A 92 31.51 -4.75 -3.35
N THR A 93 32.35 -4.75 -2.31
CA THR A 93 32.26 -5.69 -1.19
C THR A 93 30.90 -5.60 -0.49
N ILE A 94 30.42 -4.39 -0.16
CA ILE A 94 29.11 -4.19 0.47
C ILE A 94 27.97 -4.74 -0.39
N ILE A 95 28.02 -4.53 -1.72
CA ILE A 95 26.99 -5.05 -2.62
C ILE A 95 27.01 -6.58 -2.65
N GLU A 96 28.19 -7.18 -2.77
CA GLU A 96 28.36 -8.64 -2.80
C GLU A 96 27.88 -9.30 -1.50
N GLU A 97 28.28 -8.78 -0.34
CA GLU A 97 27.87 -9.33 0.97
C GLU A 97 26.35 -9.27 1.22
N ASN A 98 25.64 -8.35 0.57
CA ASN A 98 24.20 -8.15 0.76
C ASN A 98 23.33 -8.78 -0.33
N GLU A 99 23.93 -9.36 -1.37
CA GLU A 99 23.19 -9.88 -2.54
C GLU A 99 22.18 -10.97 -2.13
N ASP A 100 22.57 -11.89 -1.25
CA ASP A 100 21.71 -12.97 -0.78
C ASP A 100 20.50 -12.46 0.02
N ILE A 101 20.75 -11.56 0.98
CA ILE A 101 19.70 -11.01 1.85
C ILE A 101 18.71 -10.19 1.00
N VAL A 102 19.21 -9.33 0.11
CA VAL A 102 18.35 -8.53 -0.78
C VAL A 102 17.56 -9.41 -1.73
N SER A 103 18.18 -10.46 -2.26
CA SER A 103 17.51 -11.40 -3.15
C SER A 103 16.35 -12.12 -2.46
N GLN A 104 16.54 -12.60 -1.22
CA GLN A 104 15.49 -13.31 -0.49
C GLN A 104 14.41 -12.39 0.06
N GLU A 105 14.80 -11.24 0.62
CA GLU A 105 13.87 -10.40 1.37
C GLU A 105 13.12 -9.39 0.50
N ILE A 106 13.66 -9.04 -0.67
CA ILE A 106 13.08 -8.00 -1.54
C ILE A 106 12.81 -8.57 -2.94
N LEU A 107 13.84 -8.99 -3.67
CA LEU A 107 13.72 -9.26 -5.11
C LEU A 107 12.82 -10.46 -5.41
N ARG A 108 12.94 -11.55 -4.64
CA ARG A 108 12.11 -12.75 -4.80
C ARG A 108 10.63 -12.49 -4.52
N LYS A 109 10.31 -11.46 -3.75
CA LYS A 109 8.93 -11.08 -3.40
C LYS A 109 8.27 -10.19 -4.46
N ILE A 110 9.00 -9.76 -5.49
CA ILE A 110 8.44 -8.99 -6.60
C ILE A 110 7.55 -9.90 -7.45
N PRO A 111 6.22 -9.68 -7.45
CA PRO A 111 5.30 -10.57 -8.12
C PRO A 111 5.36 -10.37 -9.64
N ARG A 112 5.06 -11.44 -10.38
CA ARG A 112 4.83 -11.42 -11.83
C ARG A 112 5.96 -10.82 -12.67
N PHE A 113 7.20 -10.86 -12.16
CA PHE A 113 8.36 -10.41 -12.91
C PHE A 113 8.59 -11.19 -14.22
N PRO A 114 8.46 -12.53 -14.28
CA PRO A 114 8.60 -13.28 -15.53
C PRO A 114 7.65 -12.79 -16.63
N GLU A 115 6.40 -12.50 -16.29
CA GLU A 115 5.38 -12.00 -17.21
C GLU A 115 5.71 -10.58 -17.69
N LEU A 116 6.14 -9.70 -16.79
CA LEU A 116 6.62 -8.37 -17.15
C LEU A 116 7.83 -8.48 -18.08
N PHE A 117 8.77 -9.36 -17.76
CA PHE A 117 9.99 -9.58 -18.53
C PHE A 117 9.67 -10.09 -19.94
N ASP A 118 8.75 -11.06 -20.07
CA ASP A 118 8.28 -11.56 -21.36
C ASP A 118 7.60 -10.47 -22.19
N PHE A 119 6.79 -9.62 -21.54
CA PHE A 119 6.16 -8.47 -22.19
C PHE A 119 7.22 -7.51 -22.75
N LEU A 120 8.23 -7.14 -21.96
CA LEU A 120 9.29 -6.23 -22.37
C LEU A 120 10.23 -6.83 -23.44
N LEU A 121 10.45 -8.15 -23.41
CA LEU A 121 11.20 -8.86 -24.45
C LEU A 121 10.44 -8.91 -25.78
N SER A 122 9.13 -9.15 -25.74
CA SER A 122 8.29 -9.26 -26.95
C SER A 122 8.12 -7.93 -27.68
N GLY A 123 8.42 -6.83 -26.99
CA GLY A 123 8.47 -5.48 -27.55
C GLY A 123 9.42 -5.31 -28.75
N SER A 124 9.03 -4.50 -29.71
CA SER A 124 9.89 -3.92 -30.75
C SER A 124 11.07 -3.12 -30.18
N GLU A 125 12.08 -2.85 -31.01
CA GLU A 125 13.25 -2.03 -30.66
C GLU A 125 12.86 -0.57 -30.42
N GLY A 126 12.31 -0.29 -29.24
CA GLY A 126 11.77 1.02 -28.89
C GLY A 126 11.05 0.96 -27.55
N SER A 127 11.73 0.46 -26.54
CA SER A 127 11.27 -0.03 -25.22
C SER A 127 10.43 0.94 -24.35
N ILE A 128 10.14 2.13 -24.86
CA ILE A 128 9.58 3.28 -24.16
C ILE A 128 8.13 3.55 -24.61
N GLN A 129 7.80 3.29 -25.88
CA GLN A 129 6.45 3.53 -26.42
C GLN A 129 5.46 2.45 -25.95
N GLU A 130 5.96 1.23 -25.78
CA GLU A 130 5.14 0.04 -25.50
C GLU A 130 4.65 -0.01 -24.07
N MET A 131 5.43 0.48 -23.09
CA MET A 131 4.92 0.63 -21.74
C MET A 131 3.80 1.67 -21.68
N SER A 132 3.80 2.68 -22.56
CA SER A 132 2.69 3.64 -22.66
C SER A 132 1.41 2.97 -23.18
N GLN A 133 1.55 1.97 -24.06
CA GLN A 133 0.46 1.17 -24.65
C GLN A 133 0.13 -0.13 -23.90
N GLY A 134 0.96 -0.53 -22.92
CA GLY A 134 0.76 -1.71 -22.09
C GLY A 134 -0.48 -1.57 -21.21
N LYS A 135 -1.05 -2.69 -20.76
CA LYS A 135 -2.20 -2.62 -19.85
C LYS A 135 -1.74 -2.03 -18.52
N GLU A 136 -2.71 -1.49 -17.81
CA GLU A 136 -2.50 -0.80 -16.54
C GLU A 136 -1.80 -1.69 -15.50
N GLU A 137 -2.02 -3.01 -15.58
CA GLU A 137 -1.41 -3.95 -14.66
C GLU A 137 0.10 -4.12 -14.91
N GLU A 138 0.55 -4.27 -16.16
CA GLU A 138 1.98 -4.38 -16.49
C GLU A 138 2.74 -3.10 -16.10
N LYS A 139 2.11 -1.92 -16.27
CA LYS A 139 2.65 -0.64 -15.78
C LYS A 139 2.86 -0.67 -14.28
N LYS A 140 1.85 -1.08 -13.51
CA LYS A 140 1.95 -1.17 -12.05
C LYS A 140 3.01 -2.16 -11.59
N ILE A 141 3.16 -3.30 -12.28
CA ILE A 141 4.22 -4.28 -11.97
C ILE A 141 5.61 -3.66 -12.25
N LEU A 142 5.78 -2.95 -13.37
CA LEU A 142 7.02 -2.21 -13.64
C LEU A 142 7.29 -1.17 -12.55
N HIS A 143 6.31 -0.33 -12.21
CA HIS A 143 6.50 0.70 -11.18
C HIS A 143 6.92 0.08 -9.86
N ASN A 144 6.26 -1.02 -9.47
CA ASN A 144 6.60 -1.76 -8.25
C ASN A 144 8.03 -2.30 -8.31
N LEU A 145 8.45 -2.90 -9.43
CA LEU A 145 9.82 -3.35 -9.63
C LEU A 145 10.83 -2.21 -9.41
N LEU A 146 10.61 -1.06 -10.04
CA LEU A 146 11.51 0.11 -9.91
C LEU A 146 11.61 0.58 -8.46
N ILE A 147 10.46 0.71 -7.78
CA ILE A 147 10.40 1.17 -6.38
C ILE A 147 11.11 0.16 -5.46
N GLN A 148 10.85 -1.14 -5.62
CA GLN A 148 11.44 -2.17 -4.76
C GLN A 148 12.95 -2.29 -4.93
N VAL A 149 13.45 -2.21 -6.17
CA VAL A 149 14.91 -2.21 -6.42
C VAL A 149 15.55 -0.93 -5.88
N ALA A 150 14.93 0.23 -6.06
CA ALA A 150 15.45 1.48 -5.49
C ALA A 150 15.47 1.44 -3.96
N ASN A 151 14.40 0.93 -3.33
CA ASN A 151 14.34 0.70 -1.88
C ASN A 151 15.46 -0.21 -1.39
N ALA A 152 15.73 -1.31 -2.10
CA ALA A 152 16.83 -2.21 -1.79
C ALA A 152 18.20 -1.51 -1.82
N ILE A 153 18.44 -0.65 -2.81
CA ILE A 153 19.69 0.14 -2.88
C ILE A 153 19.79 1.11 -1.70
N ILE A 154 18.70 1.82 -1.37
CA ILE A 154 18.72 2.78 -0.24
C ILE A 154 18.86 2.08 1.11
N SER A 155 18.40 0.83 1.23
CA SER A 155 18.64 0.02 2.43
C SER A 155 20.14 -0.15 2.73
N LEU A 156 20.99 -0.29 1.69
CA LEU A 156 22.45 -0.33 1.85
C LEU A 156 22.98 1.00 2.41
N ILE A 157 22.50 2.12 1.87
CA ILE A 157 22.90 3.46 2.32
C ILE A 157 22.55 3.66 3.80
N LEU A 158 21.36 3.27 4.21
CA LEU A 158 20.90 3.40 5.59
C LEU A 158 21.69 2.52 6.56
N ASN A 159 22.15 1.35 6.11
CA ASN A 159 22.88 0.40 6.94
C ASN A 159 24.38 0.75 7.06
N TYR A 160 25.02 1.11 5.95
CA TYR A 160 26.48 1.26 5.90
C TYR A 160 26.94 2.73 5.93
N PHE A 161 26.13 3.66 5.42
CA PHE A 161 26.54 5.05 5.18
C PHE A 161 25.77 6.08 6.02
N SER A 162 24.88 5.65 6.91
CA SER A 162 24.00 6.54 7.68
C SER A 162 24.70 7.51 8.63
N ASN A 163 25.99 7.32 8.93
CA ASN A 163 26.79 8.22 9.78
C ASN A 163 27.70 9.16 8.98
N ASN A 164 27.74 9.07 7.64
CA ASN A 164 28.59 9.92 6.82
C ASN A 164 27.89 11.24 6.49
N GLU A 165 28.34 12.35 7.06
CA GLU A 165 27.75 13.68 6.87
C GLU A 165 27.76 14.14 5.41
N LYS A 166 28.84 13.90 4.65
CA LYS A 166 28.92 14.26 3.23
C LYS A 166 27.83 13.54 2.41
N ILE A 167 27.57 12.27 2.71
CA ILE A 167 26.54 11.48 2.02
C ILE A 167 25.13 11.99 2.39
N LYS A 168 24.91 12.34 3.66
CA LYS A 168 23.64 12.93 4.12
C LYS A 168 23.31 14.21 3.36
N GLU A 169 24.26 15.15 3.28
CA GLU A 169 24.05 16.43 2.59
C GLU A 169 23.74 16.26 1.10
N ARG A 170 24.41 15.30 0.45
CA ARG A 170 24.21 15.00 -0.98
C ARG A 170 22.84 14.36 -1.26
N LEU A 171 22.38 13.46 -0.38
CA LEU A 171 21.24 12.57 -0.66
C LEU A 171 19.93 12.98 0.03
N TYR A 172 19.98 13.57 1.22
CA TYR A 172 18.81 13.79 2.09
C TYR A 172 18.44 15.27 2.16
N ASN A 173 17.16 15.59 2.35
CA ASN A 173 16.69 16.98 2.40
C ASN A 173 17.50 17.84 3.39
N LEU A 174 18.03 18.96 2.89
CA LEU A 174 19.04 19.80 3.55
C LEU A 174 18.50 20.58 4.76
N GLU A 175 17.19 20.61 4.97
CA GLU A 175 16.64 21.51 5.99
C GLU A 175 16.77 20.97 7.43
N THR A 176 16.72 19.66 7.70
CA THR A 176 16.71 19.17 9.11
C THR A 176 17.04 17.69 9.33
N VAL A 177 17.80 17.01 8.46
CA VAL A 177 18.08 15.58 8.69
C VAL A 177 19.28 15.41 9.65
N SER A 178 19.02 15.69 10.93
CA SER A 178 19.96 15.32 12.00
C SER A 178 20.15 13.80 12.05
N SER A 179 21.26 13.32 12.60
CA SER A 179 21.47 11.89 12.88
C SER A 179 20.30 11.26 13.65
N ARG A 180 19.59 12.06 14.46
CA ARG A 180 18.39 11.63 15.19
C ARG A 180 17.19 11.40 14.27
N GLU A 181 16.97 12.23 13.26
CA GLU A 181 15.86 12.04 12.31
C GLU A 181 16.09 10.82 11.42
N ILE A 182 17.34 10.55 11.03
CA ILE A 182 17.72 9.31 10.32
C ILE A 182 17.44 8.11 11.21
N ALA A 183 17.83 8.15 12.49
CA ALA A 183 17.56 7.07 13.42
C ALA A 183 16.05 6.83 13.61
N LYS A 184 15.23 7.88 13.73
CA LYS A 184 13.77 7.76 13.76
C LYS A 184 13.22 7.15 12.48
N PHE A 185 13.72 7.55 11.32
CA PHE A 185 13.31 6.99 10.03
C PHE A 185 13.64 5.50 9.94
N ARG A 186 14.87 5.09 10.30
CA ARG A 186 15.26 3.67 10.40
C ARG A 186 14.39 2.88 11.37
N ASN A 187 14.00 3.48 12.50
CA ASN A 187 13.09 2.86 13.45
C ASN A 187 11.68 2.66 12.87
N ARG A 188 11.16 3.63 12.11
CA ARG A 188 9.89 3.50 11.39
C ARG A 188 9.95 2.36 10.37
N LEU A 189 11.00 2.29 9.55
CA LEU A 189 11.23 1.20 8.60
C LEU A 189 11.31 -0.16 9.31
N ALA A 190 12.08 -0.25 10.40
CA ALA A 190 12.18 -1.48 11.18
C ALA A 190 10.83 -1.93 11.74
N TRP A 191 9.95 -0.99 12.10
CA TRP A 191 8.59 -1.32 12.49
C TRP A 191 7.74 -1.80 11.31
N GLU A 192 7.85 -1.14 10.16
CA GLU A 192 7.12 -1.54 8.96
C GLU A 192 7.54 -2.94 8.49
N TYR A 193 8.83 -3.28 8.51
CA TYR A 193 9.28 -4.64 8.20
C TYR A 193 8.68 -5.69 9.13
N ARG A 194 8.66 -5.44 10.45
CA ARG A 194 8.05 -6.37 11.42
C ARG A 194 6.54 -6.51 11.21
N LYS A 195 5.85 -5.39 10.99
CA LYS A 195 4.41 -5.37 10.69
C LYS A 195 4.11 -6.15 9.42
N GLN A 196 4.90 -5.97 8.37
CA GLN A 196 4.74 -6.73 7.13
C GLN A 196 5.07 -8.21 7.33
N GLN A 197 6.17 -8.54 8.00
CA GLN A 197 6.59 -9.93 8.24
C GLN A 197 5.57 -10.73 9.04
N TYR A 198 5.01 -10.16 10.11
CA TYR A 198 4.16 -10.89 11.05
C TYR A 198 2.66 -10.75 10.78
N TRP A 199 2.22 -9.70 10.09
CA TRP A 199 0.79 -9.47 9.82
C TRP A 199 0.48 -9.26 8.35
N GLY A 200 1.16 -8.32 7.69
CA GLY A 200 0.82 -7.92 6.32
C GLY A 200 1.03 -9.02 5.28
N GLU A 201 2.19 -9.65 5.25
CA GLU A 201 2.51 -10.75 4.33
C GLU A 201 1.65 -11.99 4.56
N PRO A 202 1.45 -12.48 5.81
CA PRO A 202 0.50 -13.58 6.05
C PRO A 202 -0.93 -13.27 5.60
N LYS A 203 -1.39 -12.04 5.84
CA LYS A 203 -2.70 -11.58 5.36
C LYS A 203 -2.77 -11.57 3.83
N ASP A 204 -1.76 -11.02 3.16
CA ASP A 204 -1.70 -10.95 1.70
C ASP A 204 -1.61 -12.37 1.08
N ILE A 205 -0.93 -13.32 1.72
CA ILE A 205 -0.90 -14.73 1.34
C ILE A 205 -2.30 -15.36 1.48
N PHE A 206 -2.96 -15.16 2.63
CA PHE A 206 -4.31 -15.69 2.90
C PHE A 206 -5.34 -15.15 1.91
N GLU A 207 -5.30 -13.85 1.61
CA GLU A 207 -6.20 -13.18 0.66
C GLU A 207 -5.79 -13.42 -0.82
N SER A 208 -4.75 -14.23 -1.07
CA SER A 208 -4.23 -14.54 -2.42
C SER A 208 -3.94 -13.29 -3.25
N GLN A 209 -3.24 -12.34 -2.65
CA GLN A 209 -2.92 -11.06 -3.27
C GLN A 209 -1.46 -10.66 -3.08
N TYR A 210 -0.99 -9.79 -3.96
CA TYR A 210 0.24 -9.04 -3.80
C TYR A 210 -0.05 -7.55 -3.80
N ARG A 211 0.67 -6.81 -2.97
CA ARG A 211 0.67 -5.35 -2.97
C ARG A 211 1.67 -4.84 -4.00
N LEU A 212 1.23 -3.91 -4.83
CA LEU A 212 2.06 -3.18 -5.77
C LEU A 212 2.11 -1.71 -5.38
N PHE A 213 3.31 -1.14 -5.39
CA PHE A 213 3.50 0.30 -5.39
C PHE A 213 3.55 0.83 -6.81
N PHE A 214 2.87 1.94 -7.09
CA PHE A 214 2.84 2.51 -8.44
C PHE A 214 2.79 4.02 -8.43
N PHE A 215 3.37 4.64 -9.46
CA PHE A 215 3.28 6.08 -9.69
C PHE A 215 1.93 6.48 -10.28
N ASN A 216 1.32 7.53 -9.75
CA ASN A 216 0.19 8.25 -10.31
C ASN A 216 0.50 9.76 -10.38
N GLU A 217 -0.46 10.58 -10.81
CA GLU A 217 -0.27 12.05 -10.95
C GLU A 217 0.05 12.75 -9.63
N LYS A 218 -0.40 12.20 -8.49
CA LYS A 218 -0.24 12.78 -7.16
C LYS A 218 1.02 12.30 -6.44
N GLY A 219 1.54 11.12 -6.76
CA GLY A 219 2.66 10.52 -6.05
C GLY A 219 2.74 9.00 -6.22
N ILE A 220 3.34 8.34 -5.23
CA ILE A 220 3.39 6.88 -5.11
C ILE A 220 2.15 6.42 -4.33
N ASP A 221 1.37 5.55 -4.95
CA ASP A 221 0.20 4.91 -4.36
C ASP A 221 0.36 3.39 -4.33
N SER A 222 -0.59 2.69 -3.72
CA SER A 222 -0.57 1.23 -3.63
C SER A 222 -1.88 0.61 -4.07
N SER A 223 -1.78 -0.54 -4.75
CA SER A 223 -2.93 -1.36 -5.12
C SER A 223 -2.63 -2.83 -4.84
N VAL A 224 -3.66 -3.66 -4.84
CA VAL A 224 -3.51 -5.12 -4.74
C VAL A 224 -3.81 -5.77 -6.07
N ILE A 225 -3.06 -6.81 -6.40
CA ILE A 225 -3.34 -7.70 -7.53
C ILE A 225 -3.59 -9.11 -7.01
N TYR A 226 -4.53 -9.81 -7.62
CA TYR A 226 -4.78 -11.21 -7.30
C TYR A 226 -3.67 -12.09 -7.88
N SER A 227 -3.21 -13.06 -7.11
CA SER A 227 -2.31 -14.10 -7.57
C SER A 227 -2.47 -15.35 -6.70
N PRO A 228 -2.51 -16.57 -7.27
CA PRO A 228 -2.61 -17.78 -6.45
C PRO A 228 -1.37 -17.98 -5.56
N ARG A 229 -1.55 -17.96 -4.23
CA ARG A 229 -0.47 -18.09 -3.23
C ARG A 229 -0.57 -19.34 -2.36
N GLN A 230 -1.21 -20.41 -2.86
CA GLN A 230 -1.45 -21.63 -2.08
C GLN A 230 -0.17 -22.31 -1.56
N LYS A 231 0.91 -22.33 -2.36
CA LYS A 231 2.19 -22.91 -1.95
C LYS A 231 2.78 -22.15 -0.76
N GLU A 232 2.69 -20.82 -0.78
CA GLU A 232 3.16 -19.95 0.29
C GLU A 232 2.30 -20.13 1.54
N LEU A 233 0.97 -20.16 1.38
CA LEU A 233 0.03 -20.40 2.47
C LEU A 233 0.33 -21.71 3.20
N ASN A 234 0.55 -22.80 2.46
CA ASN A 234 0.89 -24.11 3.03
C ASN A 234 2.26 -24.14 3.73
N SER A 235 3.16 -23.22 3.37
CA SER A 235 4.50 -23.09 3.95
C SER A 235 4.53 -22.22 5.21
N LEU A 236 3.47 -21.48 5.52
CA LEU A 236 3.41 -20.64 6.72
C LEU A 236 3.53 -21.49 7.99
N ARG A 237 4.28 -20.97 8.97
CA ARG A 237 4.51 -21.59 10.28
C ARG A 237 4.49 -20.54 11.38
N GLY A 238 4.32 -20.98 12.64
CA GLY A 238 4.40 -20.14 13.83
C GLY A 238 3.41 -18.97 13.83
N ILE A 239 3.91 -17.78 14.15
CA ILE A 239 3.10 -16.55 14.25
C ILE A 239 2.43 -16.24 12.90
N LYS A 240 3.14 -16.41 11.78
CA LYS A 240 2.59 -16.13 10.44
C LYS A 240 1.38 -17.02 10.13
N TRP A 241 1.45 -18.31 10.44
CA TRP A 241 0.31 -19.23 10.29
C TRP A 241 -0.82 -18.90 11.27
N SER A 242 -0.50 -18.50 12.50
CA SER A 242 -1.54 -18.14 13.49
C SER A 242 -2.39 -16.96 13.02
N VAL A 243 -1.78 -16.00 12.29
CA VAL A 243 -2.54 -14.90 11.66
C VAL A 243 -3.55 -15.39 10.65
N THR A 244 -3.24 -16.41 9.84
CA THR A 244 -4.22 -16.93 8.86
C THR A 244 -5.40 -17.60 9.55
N ILE A 245 -5.16 -18.32 10.65
CA ILE A 245 -6.24 -18.89 11.47
C ILE A 245 -7.11 -17.79 12.08
N LEU A 246 -6.51 -16.69 12.58
CA LEU A 246 -7.28 -15.55 13.10
C LEU A 246 -8.15 -14.90 12.00
N LEU A 247 -7.64 -14.78 10.78
CA LEU A 247 -8.38 -14.26 9.64
C LEU A 247 -9.53 -15.20 9.23
N GLU A 248 -9.30 -16.51 9.24
CA GLU A 248 -10.32 -17.52 8.97
C GLU A 248 -11.44 -17.48 10.02
N ILE A 249 -11.09 -17.39 11.31
CA ILE A 249 -12.06 -17.23 12.40
C ILE A 249 -12.85 -15.92 12.23
N ARG A 250 -12.19 -14.81 11.87
CA ARG A 250 -12.88 -13.54 11.58
C ARG A 250 -13.91 -13.71 10.47
N ASP A 251 -13.55 -14.39 9.39
CA ASP A 251 -14.43 -14.56 8.24
C ASP A 251 -15.61 -15.50 8.56
N ALA A 252 -15.37 -16.55 9.36
CA ALA A 252 -16.42 -17.45 9.86
C ALA A 252 -17.37 -16.78 10.86
N THR A 253 -16.88 -15.85 11.69
CA THR A 253 -17.66 -15.16 12.74
C THR A 253 -18.34 -13.88 12.26
N SER A 254 -17.86 -13.26 11.17
CA SER A 254 -18.41 -12.02 10.60
C SER A 254 -19.93 -12.07 10.30
N PRO A 255 -20.51 -13.15 9.75
CA PRO A 255 -21.95 -13.27 9.58
C PRO A 255 -22.72 -13.24 10.91
N LEU A 256 -22.18 -13.89 11.95
CA LEU A 256 -22.81 -13.97 13.27
C LEU A 256 -22.79 -12.61 13.97
N LEU A 257 -21.67 -11.89 13.92
CA LEU A 257 -21.59 -10.55 14.50
C LEU A 257 -22.52 -9.56 13.79
N ARG A 258 -22.61 -9.63 12.45
CA ARG A 258 -23.55 -8.80 11.67
C ARG A 258 -25.00 -9.06 12.04
N SER A 259 -25.38 -10.32 12.27
CA SER A 259 -26.76 -10.67 12.66
C SER A 259 -27.10 -10.18 14.07
N LEU A 260 -26.18 -10.27 15.03
CA LEU A 260 -26.36 -9.75 16.38
C LEU A 260 -26.52 -8.23 16.40
N VAL A 261 -25.63 -7.49 15.73
CA VAL A 261 -25.73 -6.03 15.63
C VAL A 261 -27.03 -5.62 14.93
N GLY A 262 -27.41 -6.30 13.85
CA GLY A 262 -28.68 -6.05 13.17
C GLY A 262 -29.90 -6.31 14.06
N THR A 263 -29.84 -7.33 14.93
CA THR A 263 -30.93 -7.66 15.87
C THR A 263 -31.04 -6.62 16.98
N VAL A 264 -29.92 -6.24 17.59
CA VAL A 264 -29.87 -5.17 18.61
C VAL A 264 -30.33 -3.84 18.00
N GLY A 265 -29.90 -3.52 16.78
CA GLY A 265 -30.32 -2.32 16.06
C GLY A 265 -31.84 -2.29 15.81
N LYS A 266 -32.43 -3.41 15.36
CA LYS A 266 -33.89 -3.54 15.20
C LYS A 266 -34.62 -3.38 16.53
N ALA A 267 -34.12 -3.99 17.60
CA ALA A 267 -34.69 -3.86 18.94
C ALA A 267 -34.64 -2.41 19.44
N LEU A 268 -33.51 -1.72 19.23
CA LEU A 268 -33.33 -0.31 19.59
C LEU A 268 -34.30 0.60 18.83
N VAL A 269 -34.42 0.43 17.51
CA VAL A 269 -35.36 1.17 16.67
C VAL A 269 -36.80 0.91 17.10
N TYR A 270 -37.15 -0.35 17.43
CA TYR A 270 -38.47 -0.69 17.95
C TYR A 270 -38.78 0.03 19.27
N VAL A 271 -37.86 0.02 20.23
CA VAL A 271 -38.04 0.72 21.51
C VAL A 271 -38.22 2.23 21.29
N LEU A 272 -37.39 2.85 20.46
CA LEU A 272 -37.46 4.28 20.17
C LEU A 272 -38.77 4.66 19.46
N THR A 273 -39.15 3.92 18.41
CA THR A 273 -40.30 4.29 17.57
C THR A 273 -41.64 3.84 18.15
N GLN A 274 -41.71 2.61 18.65
CA GLN A 274 -42.98 2.01 19.07
C GLN A 274 -43.25 2.20 20.55
N VAL A 275 -42.26 2.09 21.42
CA VAL A 275 -42.48 2.24 22.86
C VAL A 275 -42.48 3.71 23.23
N ILE A 276 -41.39 4.42 22.92
CA ILE A 276 -41.25 5.84 23.27
C ILE A 276 -42.14 6.70 22.37
N GLY A 277 -42.10 6.50 21.05
CA GLY A 277 -42.90 7.26 20.10
C GLY A 277 -44.41 7.15 20.33
N ARG A 278 -44.94 5.93 20.56
CA ARG A 278 -46.37 5.79 20.92
C ARG A 278 -46.68 6.32 22.31
N GLY A 279 -45.76 6.16 23.26
CA GLY A 279 -45.89 6.73 24.60
C GLY A 279 -46.10 8.24 24.57
N ILE A 280 -45.23 8.96 23.85
CA ILE A 280 -45.35 10.42 23.63
C ILE A 280 -46.66 10.75 22.90
N GLY A 281 -47.01 9.98 21.87
CA GLY A 281 -48.24 10.18 21.10
C GLY A 281 -49.52 10.03 21.93
N LEU A 282 -49.56 9.08 22.87
CA LEU A 282 -50.68 8.88 23.79
C LEU A 282 -50.79 10.01 24.82
N VAL A 283 -49.66 10.48 25.37
CA VAL A 283 -49.64 11.65 26.27
C VAL A 283 -50.16 12.90 25.54
N GLY A 284 -49.69 13.14 24.31
CA GLY A 284 -50.17 14.24 23.47
C GLY A 284 -51.68 14.14 23.19
N LYS A 285 -52.18 12.95 22.85
CA LYS A 285 -53.64 12.71 22.67
C LYS A 285 -54.44 12.96 23.96
N GLY A 286 -53.93 12.54 25.11
CA GLY A 286 -54.58 12.78 26.40
C GLY A 286 -54.68 14.27 26.74
N ILE A 287 -53.62 15.04 26.47
CA ILE A 287 -53.63 16.51 26.65
C ILE A 287 -54.65 17.16 25.71
N LEU A 288 -54.67 16.78 24.43
CA LEU A 288 -55.63 17.29 23.45
C LEU A 288 -57.09 16.98 23.82
N GLN A 289 -57.38 15.77 24.32
CA GLN A 289 -58.72 15.40 24.78
C GLN A 289 -59.14 16.12 26.06
N GLY A 290 -58.22 16.33 27.00
CA GLY A 290 -58.46 17.12 28.22
C GLY A 290 -58.76 18.60 27.93
N ILE A 291 -58.06 19.17 26.95
CA ILE A 291 -58.35 20.52 26.47
C ILE A 291 -59.68 20.54 25.69
N GLY A 292 -59.94 19.56 24.81
CA GLY A 292 -61.19 19.48 24.04
C GLY A 292 -62.46 19.37 24.90
N ASN A 293 -62.43 18.59 25.98
CA ASN A 293 -63.58 18.46 26.89
C ASN A 293 -63.86 19.73 27.70
N SER A 294 -62.84 20.54 28.01
CA SER A 294 -63.02 21.80 28.74
C SER A 294 -63.57 22.95 27.87
N PHE A 295 -63.63 22.76 26.54
CA PHE A 295 -64.34 23.65 25.62
C PHE A 295 -65.81 23.22 25.38
N SER A 296 -66.14 21.92 25.37
CA SER A 296 -67.54 21.47 25.23
C SER A 296 -68.41 21.76 26.46
N GLU A 297 -67.83 21.86 27.66
CA GLU A 297 -68.57 22.18 28.89
C GLU A 297 -68.98 23.67 29.01
N ARG A 298 -68.33 24.58 28.27
CA ARG A 298 -68.69 26.02 28.30
C ARG A 298 -69.86 26.39 27.39
N ASP A 299 -70.22 25.55 26.42
CA ASP A 299 -71.33 25.83 25.49
C ASP A 299 -72.70 25.31 25.98
N TYR A 300 -72.77 24.58 27.11
CA TYR A 300 -74.03 24.09 27.67
C TYR A 300 -74.65 24.98 28.77
N GLN A 301 -74.03 26.10 29.15
CA GLN A 301 -74.58 27.05 30.11
C GLN A 301 -74.91 28.40 29.46
N LYS A 302 -75.96 28.45 28.63
CA LYS A 302 -76.73 29.68 28.38
C LYS A 302 -78.14 29.34 27.88
N LYS A 303 -79.00 28.88 28.80
CA LYS A 303 -80.45 29.12 28.66
C LYS A 303 -80.76 30.51 29.21
N PRO A 304 -81.48 31.37 28.47
CA PRO A 304 -82.41 32.29 29.07
C PRO A 304 -83.82 31.71 28.98
N ALA A 305 -84.48 31.59 30.13
CA ALA A 305 -85.92 31.43 30.24
C ALA A 305 -86.61 32.80 30.10
N LYS A 306 -87.66 32.89 29.26
CA LYS A 306 -88.79 33.84 29.32
C LYS A 306 -89.90 33.22 28.47
N GLN A 307 -90.91 32.55 29.03
CA GLN A 307 -92.08 33.04 29.80
C GLN A 307 -93.18 33.69 28.93
N LYS A 308 -94.31 32.96 28.86
CA LYS A 308 -95.73 33.36 28.71
C LYS A 308 -96.27 33.88 27.36
N SER A 309 -97.30 33.18 26.84
CA SER A 309 -98.74 33.54 26.95
C SER A 309 -99.56 33.39 25.65
N LYS A 310 -100.79 32.87 25.82
CA LYS A 310 -102.01 32.95 24.96
C LYS A 310 -102.04 31.98 23.77
N TYR A 311 -103.05 31.13 23.57
CA TYR A 311 -104.41 30.96 24.12
C TYR A 311 -104.74 29.46 24.19
#